data_AF-A0A8I6Y7Q7-F1
#
_entry.id   AF-A0A8I6Y7Q7-F1
#
_cell.length_a   1.000
_cell.length_b   1.000
_cell.length_c   1.000
_cell.angle_alpha   90.00
_cell.angle_beta   90.00
_cell.angle_gamma   90.00
#
_symmetry.space_group_name_H-M   'P 1'
#
loop_
_entity.id
_entity.type
_entity.pdbx_description
1 polymer ?
#
loop_
_entity_poly.entity_id
_entity_poly.type
_entity_poly.pdbx_seq_one_letter_code
_entity_poly.pdbx_strand_id
1 'polypeptide(L)'
;MDSGGMLFVVHLAPRIRVQMMAVRLGEISMRHLSNIYLVACGDMLLLVGCWGLFPTRGDSFEAFRLDQSTEHANLVKVEKLENWAFFISTDKRSQPLSFMNPERWGGRRNCVYYYRHDSEHWAAFELGKPASSRNSFVFKSSSNVVQPMWVVPSMFA
;
A
#
# COMPACT_ATOMS: atom_id res chain seq x y z
N MET A 1 -2.23 4.15 10.74
CA MET A 1 -1.79 3.10 11.68
C MET A 1 -0.64 3.67 12.47
N ASP A 2 -0.60 3.47 13.78
CA ASP A 2 0.56 3.87 14.59
C ASP A 2 1.66 2.79 14.57
N SER A 3 2.76 3.04 15.28
CA SER A 3 3.88 2.10 15.42
C SER A 3 3.51 0.83 16.21
N GLY A 4 2.38 0.84 16.92
CA GLY A 4 1.86 -0.31 17.68
C GLY A 4 0.91 -1.20 16.88
N GLY A 5 0.63 -0.87 15.61
CA GLY A 5 -0.32 -1.62 14.79
C GLY A 5 -1.79 -1.25 15.06
N MET A 6 -2.06 -0.11 15.70
CA MET A 6 -3.42 0.37 15.89
C MET A 6 -3.91 1.11 14.66
N LEU A 7 -5.07 0.70 14.14
CA LEU A 7 -5.77 1.39 13.07
C LEU A 7 -6.74 2.40 13.69
N PHE A 8 -6.71 3.62 13.15
CA PHE A 8 -7.64 4.68 13.53
C PHE A 8 -8.60 4.89 12.37
N VAL A 9 -9.87 4.58 12.61
CA VAL A 9 -10.96 4.79 11.65
C VAL A 9 -11.71 6.03 12.08
N VAL A 10 -11.81 7.01 11.19
CA VAL A 10 -12.54 8.25 11.46
C VAL A 10 -13.83 8.24 10.65
N HIS A 11 -14.95 8.10 11.36
CA HIS A 11 -16.29 8.23 10.80
C HIS A 11 -16.66 9.70 10.75
N LEU A 12 -16.96 10.23 9.55
CA LEU A 12 -17.22 11.66 9.36
C LEU A 12 -18.69 12.05 9.50
N ALA A 13 -19.62 11.11 9.33
CA ALA A 13 -21.06 11.33 9.40
C ALA A 13 -21.78 10.23 10.20
N PRO A 14 -22.90 10.51 10.89
CA PRO A 14 -23.56 11.83 11.04
C PRO A 14 -22.90 12.71 12.11
N ARG A 15 -21.96 12.17 12.89
CA ARG A 15 -21.09 12.92 13.82
C ARG A 15 -19.68 12.36 13.73
N ILE A 16 -18.67 13.23 13.85
CA ILE A 16 -17.28 12.80 13.85
C ILE A 16 -17.06 11.84 15.02
N ARG A 17 -16.66 10.60 14.71
CA ARG A 17 -16.30 9.58 15.69
C ARG A 17 -14.98 8.95 15.28
N VAL A 18 -14.08 8.79 16.23
CA VAL A 18 -12.82 8.06 16.04
C VAL A 18 -12.98 6.71 16.70
N GLN A 19 -12.82 5.65 15.91
CA GLN A 19 -12.78 4.27 16.38
C GLN A 19 -11.35 3.77 16.28
N MET A 20 -10.84 3.25 17.40
CA MET A 20 -9.54 2.63 17.46
C MET A 20 -9.72 1.12 17.36
N MET A 21 -9.03 0.49 16.41
CA MET A 21 -9.11 -0.95 16.19
C MET A 21 -7.71 -1.54 16.27
N ALA A 22 -7.55 -2.49 17.19
CA ALA A 22 -6.35 -3.31 17.23
C ALA A 22 -6.36 -4.24 16.01
N VAL A 23 -5.30 -4.18 15.21
CA VAL A 23 -5.11 -5.11 14.10
C VAL A 23 -4.46 -6.36 14.68
N ARG A 24 -5.21 -7.47 14.71
CA ARG A 24 -4.70 -8.76 15.17
C ARG A 24 -3.76 -9.31 14.11
N LEU A 25 -2.52 -9.38 14.51
CA LEU A 25 -1.43 -9.93 13.72
C LEU A 25 -1.45 -11.45 13.89
N GLY A 26 -1.65 -12.19 12.80
CA GLY A 26 -1.43 -13.64 12.81
C GLY A 26 0.05 -13.98 13.06
N GLU A 27 0.47 -15.21 12.73
CA GLU A 27 1.87 -15.69 12.90
C GLU A 27 2.94 -14.83 12.18
N ILE A 28 2.52 -13.88 11.34
CA ILE A 28 3.40 -13.05 10.52
C ILE A 28 3.86 -11.86 11.34
N SER A 29 5.07 -11.91 11.89
CA SER A 29 5.61 -10.76 12.61
C SER A 29 5.89 -9.61 11.64
N MET A 30 5.12 -8.52 11.70
CA MET A 30 5.44 -7.23 11.07
C MET A 30 6.78 -6.64 11.51
N ARG A 31 7.46 -7.26 12.49
CA ARG A 31 8.78 -6.85 12.97
C ARG A 31 9.82 -6.77 11.85
N HIS A 32 9.57 -7.44 10.72
CA HIS A 32 10.46 -7.41 9.55
C HIS A 32 9.91 -6.58 8.38
N LEU A 33 8.65 -6.13 8.42
CA LEU A 33 8.07 -5.28 7.39
C LEU A 33 8.43 -3.82 7.67
N SER A 34 9.28 -3.27 6.80
CA SER A 34 9.62 -1.86 6.77
C SER A 34 8.73 -1.13 5.77
N ASN A 35 8.56 0.18 5.98
CA ASN A 35 7.81 1.06 5.08
C ASN A 35 6.40 0.51 4.79
N ILE A 36 5.56 0.45 5.82
CA ILE A 36 4.19 -0.03 5.69
C ILE A 36 3.30 1.07 5.12
N TYR A 37 2.51 0.70 4.11
CA TYR A 37 1.60 1.56 3.38
C TYR A 37 0.18 1.01 3.45
N LEU A 38 -0.79 1.89 3.68
CA LEU A 38 -2.20 1.55 3.63
C LEU A 38 -2.77 1.94 2.27
N VAL A 39 -3.31 0.97 1.53
CA VAL A 39 -3.78 1.14 0.15
C VAL A 39 -5.25 0.75 0.07
N ALA A 40 -6.11 1.69 -0.33
CA ALA A 40 -7.49 1.37 -0.68
C ALA A 40 -7.53 0.84 -2.12
N CYS A 41 -8.19 -0.31 -2.33
CA CYS A 41 -8.22 -1.03 -3.60
C CYS A 41 -9.60 -1.66 -3.83
N GLY A 42 -10.42 -1.05 -4.68
CA GLY A 42 -11.78 -1.53 -4.92
C GLY A 42 -12.66 -1.40 -3.69
N ASP A 43 -13.05 -2.51 -3.08
CA ASP A 43 -13.77 -2.63 -1.80
C ASP A 43 -12.84 -3.10 -0.65
N MET A 44 -11.55 -3.29 -0.93
CA MET A 44 -10.58 -3.81 0.02
C MET A 44 -9.65 -2.72 0.55
N LEU A 45 -9.28 -2.86 1.83
CA LEU A 45 -8.22 -2.08 2.43
C LEU A 45 -7.02 -3.01 2.66
N LEU A 46 -5.90 -2.70 2.00
CA LEU A 46 -4.70 -3.52 2.01
C LEU A 46 -3.57 -2.81 2.73
N LEU A 47 -2.79 -3.57 3.47
CA LEU A 47 -1.56 -3.15 4.09
C LEU A 47 -0.41 -3.76 3.30
N VAL A 48 0.42 -2.91 2.70
CA VAL A 48 1.50 -3.29 1.80
C VAL A 48 2.82 -2.86 2.41
N GLY A 49 3.78 -3.78 2.52
CA GLY A 49 5.08 -3.49 3.12
C GLY A 49 6.21 -4.24 2.42
N CYS A 50 7.45 -3.82 2.69
CA CYS A 50 8.66 -4.40 2.12
C CYS A 50 9.45 -5.11 3.24
N TRP A 51 9.97 -6.30 2.95
CA TRP A 51 10.79 -7.07 3.92
C TRP A 51 12.21 -6.51 4.15
N GLY A 52 12.55 -5.39 3.50
CA GLY A 52 13.83 -4.67 3.67
C GLY A 52 13.64 -3.18 3.96
N LEU A 53 14.60 -2.58 4.67
CA LEU A 53 14.62 -1.15 5.03
C LEU A 53 14.60 -0.23 3.80
N PHE A 54 15.23 -0.68 2.72
CA PHE A 54 15.21 -0.05 1.41
C PHE A 54 14.97 -1.16 0.40
N PRO A 55 13.91 -1.13 -0.42
CA PRO A 55 13.69 -2.17 -1.42
C PRO A 55 14.86 -2.18 -2.41
N THR A 56 15.78 -3.10 -2.19
CA THR A 56 16.98 -3.35 -3.00
C THR A 56 16.86 -4.72 -3.66
N ARG A 57 17.90 -5.11 -4.40
CA ARG A 57 17.93 -6.38 -5.14
C ARG A 57 17.84 -7.54 -4.15
N GLY A 58 16.73 -8.27 -4.15
CA GLY A 58 16.46 -9.39 -3.25
C GLY A 58 15.25 -9.17 -2.33
N ASP A 59 14.81 -7.91 -2.14
CA ASP A 59 13.64 -7.60 -1.33
C ASP A 59 12.35 -7.78 -2.14
N SER A 60 11.27 -8.15 -1.44
CA SER A 60 9.94 -8.32 -1.99
C SER A 60 8.91 -7.49 -1.22
N PHE A 61 7.86 -7.11 -1.94
CA PHE A 61 6.66 -6.53 -1.33
C PHE A 61 5.68 -7.65 -0.97
N GLU A 62 5.07 -7.51 0.19
CA GLU A 62 3.93 -8.32 0.61
C GLU A 62 2.71 -7.43 0.86
N ALA A 63 1.53 -8.01 0.66
CA ALA A 63 0.26 -7.35 0.88
C ALA A 63 -0.63 -8.19 1.80
N PHE A 64 -1.37 -7.50 2.66
CA PHE A 64 -2.28 -8.10 3.62
C PHE A 64 -3.62 -7.39 3.56
N ARG A 65 -4.70 -8.14 3.38
CA ARG A 65 -6.05 -7.60 3.46
C ARG A 65 -6.45 -7.43 4.91
N LEU A 66 -6.96 -6.25 5.24
CA LEU A 66 -7.66 -6.01 6.49
C LEU A 66 -9.07 -6.60 6.37
N ASP A 67 -9.30 -7.68 7.10
CA ASP A 67 -10.61 -8.26 7.27
C ASP A 67 -11.25 -7.75 8.57
N GLN A 68 -12.32 -6.97 8.43
CA GLN A 68 -13.03 -6.34 9.55
C GLN A 68 -14.33 -7.10 9.91
N SER A 69 -14.47 -8.34 9.41
CA SER A 69 -15.63 -9.20 9.67
C SER A 69 -15.78 -9.58 11.15
N THR A 70 -14.70 -9.50 11.92
CA THR A 70 -14.67 -9.79 13.36
C THR A 70 -14.47 -8.51 14.19
N GLU A 71 -14.73 -8.58 15.50
CA GLU A 71 -14.53 -7.47 16.45
C GLU A 71 -13.13 -6.83 16.37
N HIS A 72 -12.13 -7.63 15.99
CA HIS A 72 -10.79 -7.16 15.67
C HIS A 72 -10.51 -7.29 14.18
N ALA A 73 -9.77 -6.33 13.61
CA ALA A 73 -9.35 -6.43 12.23
C ALA A 73 -8.25 -7.51 12.11
N ASN A 74 -8.50 -8.57 11.35
CA ASN A 74 -7.50 -9.60 11.07
C ASN A 74 -6.75 -9.27 9.78
N LEU A 75 -5.47 -9.61 9.73
CA LEU A 75 -4.67 -9.51 8.50
C LEU A 75 -4.63 -10.85 7.78
N VAL A 76 -5.12 -10.87 6.55
CA VAL A 76 -5.08 -12.04 5.67
C VAL A 76 -4.05 -11.78 4.58
N LYS A 77 -3.03 -12.63 4.46
CA LYS A 77 -2.00 -12.49 3.41
C LYS A 77 -2.64 -12.60 2.03
N VAL A 78 -2.28 -11.67 1.15
CA VAL A 78 -2.70 -11.63 -0.25
C VAL A 78 -1.54 -12.15 -1.09
N GLU A 79 -1.70 -13.35 -1.66
CA GLU A 79 -0.65 -13.96 -2.49
C GLU A 79 -0.51 -13.26 -3.86
N LYS A 80 -1.58 -12.65 -4.36
CA LYS A 80 -1.61 -12.02 -5.69
C LYS A 80 -2.62 -10.88 -5.74
N LEU A 81 -2.26 -9.76 -6.37
CA LEU A 81 -3.15 -8.61 -6.61
C LEU A 81 -4.04 -8.77 -7.86
N GLU A 82 -3.94 -9.90 -8.55
CA GLU A 82 -4.60 -10.18 -9.82
C GLU A 82 -4.39 -9.07 -10.87
N ASN A 83 -5.43 -8.28 -11.12
CA ASN A 83 -5.48 -7.27 -12.18
C ASN A 83 -5.07 -5.89 -11.67
N TRP A 84 -4.68 -5.78 -10.40
CA TRP A 84 -4.32 -4.53 -9.77
C TRP A 84 -2.82 -4.26 -9.83
N ALA A 85 -2.48 -2.97 -9.82
CA ALA A 85 -1.15 -2.49 -9.53
C ALA A 85 -1.21 -1.36 -8.51
N PHE A 86 -0.18 -1.26 -7.66
CA PHE A 86 -0.08 -0.22 -6.65
C PHE A 86 1.07 0.73 -6.95
N PHE A 87 0.90 2.00 -6.62
CA PHE A 87 1.94 3.02 -6.73
C PHE A 87 2.25 3.55 -5.33
N ILE A 88 3.49 3.39 -4.92
CA ILE A 88 3.98 3.69 -3.57
C ILE A 88 5.21 4.58 -3.68
N SER A 89 5.37 5.53 -2.74
CA SER A 89 6.49 6.46 -2.72
C SER A 89 7.21 6.45 -1.37
N THR A 90 8.52 6.70 -1.37
CA THR A 90 9.25 7.04 -0.14
C THR A 90 8.78 8.36 0.49
N ASP A 91 8.19 9.26 -0.29
CA ASP A 91 7.68 10.52 0.26
C ASP A 91 6.40 10.25 1.06
N LYS A 92 6.48 10.39 2.38
CA LYS A 92 5.36 10.18 3.31
C LYS A 92 4.17 11.11 3.05
N ARG A 93 4.35 12.20 2.28
CA ARG A 93 3.28 13.09 1.84
C ARG A 93 2.46 12.50 0.69
N SER A 94 3.03 11.58 -0.07
CA SER A 94 2.36 10.90 -1.16
C SER A 94 1.59 9.68 -0.63
N GLN A 95 0.28 9.68 -0.85
CA GLN A 95 -0.56 8.53 -0.55
C GLN A 95 -0.36 7.42 -1.60
N PRO A 96 -0.44 6.14 -1.20
CA PRO A 96 -0.47 5.03 -2.12
C PRO A 96 -1.69 5.08 -3.04
N LEU A 97 -1.51 4.70 -4.31
CA LEU A 97 -2.60 4.60 -5.27
C LEU A 97 -2.78 3.15 -5.72
N SER A 98 -4.02 2.75 -5.97
CA SER A 98 -4.34 1.50 -6.65
C SER A 98 -4.89 1.78 -8.04
N PHE A 99 -4.53 0.92 -9.00
CA PHE A 99 -5.00 1.01 -10.36
C PHE A 99 -5.41 -0.37 -10.87
N MET A 100 -6.62 -0.46 -11.41
CA MET A 100 -7.15 -1.69 -12.00
C MET A 100 -6.80 -1.74 -13.50
N ASN A 101 -6.38 -2.91 -13.98
CA ASN A 101 -6.03 -3.17 -15.38
C ASN A 101 -4.90 -2.27 -15.91
N PRO A 102 -3.69 -2.32 -15.29
CA PRO A 102 -2.56 -1.48 -15.67
C PRO A 102 -2.07 -1.71 -17.11
N GLU A 103 -2.42 -2.86 -17.71
CA GLU A 103 -2.13 -3.18 -19.11
C GLU A 103 -2.68 -2.15 -20.10
N ARG A 104 -3.74 -1.41 -19.72
CA ARG A 104 -4.34 -0.34 -20.54
C ARG A 104 -3.36 0.81 -20.86
N TRP A 105 -2.31 0.98 -20.06
CA TRP A 105 -1.25 1.95 -20.28
C TRP A 105 0.13 1.29 -20.49
N GLY A 106 0.16 -0.03 -20.73
CA GLY A 106 1.41 -0.79 -20.88
C GLY A 106 2.07 -1.19 -19.55
N GLY A 107 1.36 -1.05 -18.43
CA GLY A 107 1.80 -1.49 -17.11
C GLY A 107 1.61 -3.00 -16.88
N ARG A 108 2.16 -3.48 -15.77
CA ARG A 108 2.10 -4.88 -15.34
C ARG A 108 1.10 -5.03 -14.20
N ARG A 109 0.24 -6.03 -14.30
CA ARG A 109 -0.64 -6.47 -13.22
C ARG A 109 0.14 -7.22 -12.14
N ASN A 110 -0.44 -7.37 -10.96
CA ASN A 110 0.23 -7.99 -9.81
C ASN A 110 1.54 -7.29 -9.43
N CYS A 111 1.62 -5.97 -9.61
CA CYS A 111 2.85 -5.22 -9.40
C CYS A 111 2.68 -4.05 -8.43
N VAL A 112 3.72 -3.83 -7.63
CA VAL A 112 3.95 -2.61 -6.86
C VAL A 112 5.00 -1.78 -7.59
N TYR A 113 4.59 -0.62 -8.09
CA TYR A 113 5.45 0.43 -8.57
C TYR A 113 5.90 1.26 -7.37
N TYR A 114 7.21 1.28 -7.14
CA TYR A 114 7.82 1.97 -6.02
C TYR A 114 8.70 3.11 -6.50
N TYR A 115 8.46 4.31 -6.01
CA TYR A 115 9.26 5.49 -6.28
C TYR A 115 10.20 5.79 -5.12
N ARG A 116 11.48 5.93 -5.46
CA ARG A 116 12.53 6.36 -4.53
C ARG A 116 13.02 7.73 -4.95
N HIS A 117 12.97 8.70 -4.04
CA HIS A 117 13.36 10.08 -4.33
C HIS A 117 14.83 10.26 -4.69
N ASP A 118 15.72 9.40 -4.18
CA ASP A 118 17.16 9.44 -4.42
C ASP A 118 17.59 8.81 -5.74
N SER A 119 16.75 7.94 -6.33
CA SER A 119 17.03 7.29 -7.62
C SER A 119 16.27 7.90 -8.79
N GLU A 120 15.40 8.88 -8.55
CA GLU A 120 14.56 9.58 -9.55
C GLU A 120 13.78 8.67 -10.52
N HIS A 121 13.59 7.40 -10.13
CA HIS A 121 13.07 6.35 -11.00
C HIS A 121 12.07 5.48 -10.25
N TRP A 122 11.07 5.00 -10.98
CA TRP A 122 10.16 3.97 -10.50
C TRP A 122 10.73 2.60 -10.76
N ALA A 123 10.60 1.72 -9.78
CA ALA A 123 10.89 0.30 -9.91
C ALA A 123 9.60 -0.50 -9.77
N ALA A 124 9.42 -1.50 -10.63
CA ALA A 124 8.28 -2.41 -10.56
C ALA A 124 8.70 -3.71 -9.86
N PHE A 125 7.93 -4.07 -8.83
CA PHE A 125 8.09 -5.29 -8.06
C PHE A 125 6.86 -6.15 -8.28
N GLU A 126 7.02 -7.40 -8.71
CA GLU A 126 5.91 -8.33 -8.67
C GLU A 126 5.67 -8.75 -7.20
N LEU A 127 4.41 -8.75 -6.76
CA LEU A 127 4.09 -9.06 -5.37
C LEU A 127 4.62 -10.46 -4.99
N GLY A 128 5.25 -10.57 -3.81
CA GLY A 128 5.81 -11.82 -3.31
C GLY A 128 7.10 -12.28 -3.99
N LYS A 129 7.57 -11.59 -5.04
CA LYS A 129 8.81 -11.92 -5.74
C LYS A 129 9.91 -10.89 -5.46
N PRO A 130 11.18 -11.33 -5.40
CA PRO A 130 12.30 -10.42 -5.25
C PRO A 130 12.46 -9.53 -6.48
N ALA A 131 12.97 -8.33 -6.27
CA ALA A 131 13.25 -7.38 -7.35
C ALA A 131 14.19 -7.97 -8.42
N SER A 132 13.68 -8.22 -9.63
CA SER A 132 14.47 -8.81 -10.73
C SER A 132 15.25 -7.78 -11.57
N SER A 133 14.88 -6.49 -11.52
CA SER A 133 15.43 -5.37 -12.30
C SER A 133 15.50 -5.57 -13.84
N ARG A 134 14.57 -4.95 -14.58
CA ARG A 134 14.83 -3.87 -15.58
C ARG A 134 13.50 -3.47 -16.27
N ASN A 135 13.21 -2.17 -16.18
CA ASN A 135 12.34 -1.32 -17.01
C ASN A 135 10.81 -1.40 -16.88
N SER A 136 10.23 -0.28 -16.40
CA SER A 136 9.31 0.58 -17.14
C SER A 136 9.13 1.91 -16.37
N PHE A 137 9.50 3.03 -16.99
CA PHE A 137 9.43 4.37 -16.38
C PHE A 137 8.00 4.90 -16.42
N VAL A 138 7.51 5.37 -15.26
CA VAL A 138 6.34 6.26 -15.17
C VAL A 138 6.88 7.59 -14.65
N PHE A 139 6.69 8.69 -15.36
CA PHE A 139 7.16 10.00 -14.90
C PHE A 139 6.14 10.58 -13.91
N LYS A 140 6.59 11.02 -12.72
CA LYS A 140 5.78 11.87 -11.83
C LYS A 140 6.49 13.21 -11.71
N SER A 141 5.89 14.25 -12.27
CA SER A 141 6.38 15.62 -12.15
C SER A 141 6.42 16.05 -10.67
N SER A 142 7.60 16.31 -10.15
CA SER A 142 7.83 16.87 -8.81
C SER A 142 7.72 18.39 -8.85
N SER A 143 6.50 18.92 -8.75
CA SER A 143 6.32 20.35 -8.46
C SER A 143 6.43 20.61 -6.96
N ASN A 144 7.11 21.67 -6.55
CA ASN A 144 7.22 22.15 -5.16
C ASN A 144 5.92 22.75 -4.60
N VAL A 145 4.79 22.54 -5.26
CA VAL A 145 3.49 23.09 -4.89
C VAL A 145 2.65 21.97 -4.28
N VAL A 146 2.14 22.24 -3.07
CA VAL A 146 1.16 21.49 -2.25
C VAL A 146 0.62 20.21 -2.89
N GLN A 147 0.96 19.05 -2.32
CA GLN A 147 0.37 17.77 -2.72
C GLN A 147 -1.03 17.58 -2.10
N PRO A 148 -1.97 16.94 -2.81
CA PRO A 148 -3.39 16.98 -2.46
C PRO A 148 -3.70 16.06 -1.26
N MET A 149 -4.53 16.55 -0.34
CA MET A 149 -5.32 15.69 0.55
C MET A 149 -6.34 14.94 -0.30
N TRP A 150 -6.34 13.61 -0.28
CA TRP A 150 -7.44 12.84 -0.83
C TRP A 150 -8.28 12.22 0.29
N VAL A 151 -9.56 12.51 0.22
CA VAL A 151 -10.65 11.89 1.00
C VAL A 151 -11.16 10.73 0.14
N VAL A 152 -10.97 9.50 0.62
CA VAL A 152 -11.52 8.30 -0.04
C VAL A 152 -13.00 8.17 0.39
N PRO A 153 -13.95 7.83 -0.51
CA PRO A 153 -15.31 7.50 -0.11
C PRO A 153 -15.31 6.41 0.96
N SER A 154 -16.29 6.41 1.87
CA SER A 154 -16.45 5.31 2.81
C SER A 154 -16.60 4.01 2.01
N MET A 155 -15.61 3.12 2.13
CA MET A 155 -15.67 1.78 1.54
C MET A 155 -16.41 0.80 2.45
N PHE A 156 -16.96 1.33 3.55
CA PHE A 156 -17.77 0.63 4.53
C PHE A 156 -19.19 1.19 4.45
N ALA A 157 -20.17 0.30 4.33
CA ALA A 157 -21.60 0.62 4.41
C ALA A 157 -22.06 0.65 5.87
#